data_AF-K2D4T1-F1
#
_entry.id   AF-K2D4T1-F1
#
_cell.length_a   1.000
_cell.length_b   1.000
_cell.length_c   1.000
_cell.angle_alpha   90.00
_cell.angle_beta   90.00
_cell.angle_gamma   90.00
#
_symmetry.space_group_name_H-M   'P 1'
#
loop_
_entity.id
_entity.type
_entity.pdbx_description
1 polymer ?
#
loop_
_entity_poly.entity_id
_entity_poly.type
_entity_poly.pdbx_seq_one_letter_code
_entity_poly.pdbx_strand_id
1 'polypeptide(L)'
;MSVDALDNGVNINPPQISGINTYSLHHILSAINSAYGEENRDAAFSKALEIASLVISGEIKKAEAKIEGERFVNEQIELQGKPDFLVLDKYTAWESAVSKNKKVKLVIFPDSFSTNWCLQVARDDLEVFGNDRINFPHNWRGLSDHELALTTQIPDAVFCHASGFYAVVKTKQAAITMASKVIREGL
;
A
#
# COMPACT_ATOMS: atom_id res chain seq x y z
N MET A 1 1.32 20.43 -8.00
CA MET A 1 2.06 19.22 -7.56
C MET A 1 3.21 19.66 -6.67
N SER A 2 3.61 18.84 -5.69
CA SER A 2 4.69 19.18 -4.75
C SER A 2 6.02 19.55 -5.42
N VAL A 3 6.30 18.95 -6.57
CA VAL A 3 7.56 19.15 -7.33
C VAL A 3 7.78 20.58 -7.82
N ASP A 4 6.69 21.32 -8.10
CA ASP A 4 6.71 22.67 -8.68
C ASP A 4 6.41 23.76 -7.63
N ALA A 5 6.05 23.36 -6.41
CA ALA A 5 5.62 24.29 -5.38
C ALA A 5 6.73 25.27 -4.99
N LEU A 6 7.96 24.77 -4.81
CA LEU A 6 9.11 25.60 -4.42
C LEU A 6 9.48 26.64 -5.50
N ASP A 7 9.40 26.27 -6.78
CA ASP A 7 9.69 27.19 -7.90
C ASP A 7 8.66 28.34 -7.96
N ASN A 8 7.41 28.04 -7.59
CA ASN A 8 6.34 29.03 -7.44
C ASN A 8 6.34 29.73 -6.06
N GLY A 9 7.40 29.61 -5.27
CA GLY A 9 7.52 30.25 -3.96
C GLY A 9 6.64 29.67 -2.85
N VAL A 10 6.05 28.49 -3.07
CA VAL A 10 5.25 27.77 -2.08
C VAL A 10 6.11 26.73 -1.36
N ASN A 11 6.40 27.00 -0.08
CA ASN A 11 7.12 26.06 0.77
C ASN A 11 6.15 25.06 1.42
N ILE A 12 6.03 23.89 0.81
CA ILE A 12 5.15 22.80 1.27
C ILE A 12 5.74 21.98 2.44
N ASN A 13 7.05 22.07 2.69
CA ASN A 13 7.69 21.33 3.78
C ASN A 13 8.80 22.18 4.42
N PRO A 14 8.43 23.17 5.25
CA PRO A 14 9.41 24.02 5.90
C PRO A 14 10.29 23.20 6.88
N PRO A 15 11.59 23.53 6.98
CA PRO A 15 12.51 22.80 7.85
C PRO A 15 12.04 22.88 9.31
N GLN A 16 11.86 21.72 9.93
CA GLN A 16 11.51 21.60 11.36
C GLN A 16 12.72 21.88 12.26
N ILE A 17 13.92 21.70 11.73
CA ILE A 17 15.20 21.98 12.39
C ILE A 17 15.97 22.95 11.50
N SER A 18 16.44 24.05 12.09
CA SER A 18 17.19 25.08 11.36
C SER A 18 18.38 24.47 10.61
N GLY A 19 18.51 24.81 9.32
CA GLY A 19 19.57 24.30 8.45
C GLY A 19 19.39 22.88 7.93
N ILE A 20 18.34 22.16 8.34
CA ILE A 20 18.04 20.80 7.86
C ILE A 20 16.85 20.83 6.92
N ASN A 21 17.12 20.80 5.63
CA ASN A 21 16.10 20.77 4.58
C ASN A 21 15.85 19.34 4.09
N THR A 22 14.63 19.08 3.63
CA THR A 22 14.32 17.82 2.94
C THR A 22 15.08 17.73 1.63
N TYR A 23 15.79 16.62 1.43
CA TYR A 23 16.50 16.36 0.18
C TYR A 23 15.54 15.78 -0.87
N SER A 24 14.94 16.65 -1.67
CA SER A 24 13.94 16.30 -2.69
C SER A 24 14.55 15.88 -4.04
N LEU A 25 13.72 15.42 -4.97
CA LEU A 25 14.15 15.12 -6.35
C LEU A 25 14.84 16.31 -7.02
N HIS A 26 14.37 17.54 -6.77
CA HIS A 26 15.02 18.76 -7.24
C HIS A 26 16.48 18.85 -6.77
N HIS A 27 16.74 18.57 -5.49
CA HIS A 27 18.10 18.56 -4.94
C HIS A 27 18.97 17.47 -5.56
N ILE A 28 18.40 16.27 -5.79
CA ILE A 28 19.12 15.18 -6.47
C ILE A 28 19.52 15.60 -7.89
N LEU A 29 18.59 16.12 -8.69
CA LEU A 29 18.87 16.57 -10.05
C LEU A 29 19.85 17.75 -10.06
N SER A 30 19.69 18.71 -9.14
CA SER A 30 20.59 19.84 -9.01
C SER A 30 22.01 19.43 -8.62
N ALA A 31 22.19 18.38 -7.81
CA ALA A 31 23.51 17.86 -7.43
C ALA A 31 24.24 17.16 -8.59
N ILE A 32 23.51 16.80 -9.65
CA ILE A 32 24.04 16.12 -10.85
C ILE A 32 24.26 17.10 -12.00
N ASN A 33 23.60 18.25 -11.94
CA ASN A 33 23.88 19.37 -12.84
C ASN A 33 25.30 19.91 -12.64
N SER A 34 25.81 20.57 -13.68
CA SER A 34 27.16 21.15 -13.67
C SER A 34 27.35 22.14 -12.54
N ALA A 35 28.49 22.01 -11.86
CA ALA A 35 28.93 23.01 -10.91
C ALA A 35 29.35 24.31 -11.61
N TYR A 36 29.41 25.41 -10.86
CA TYR A 36 29.93 26.67 -11.38
C TYR A 36 31.36 26.48 -11.92
N GLY A 37 31.59 26.88 -13.18
CA GLY A 37 32.89 26.78 -13.85
C GLY A 37 33.11 25.49 -14.65
N GLU A 38 32.17 24.54 -14.63
CA GLU A 38 32.23 23.39 -15.54
C GLU A 38 31.67 23.74 -16.92
N GLU A 39 32.43 23.47 -17.99
CA GLU A 39 32.06 23.85 -19.35
C GLU A 39 31.06 22.88 -20.01
N ASN A 40 31.04 21.61 -19.58
CA ASN A 40 30.26 20.56 -20.25
C ASN A 40 28.86 20.37 -19.64
N ARG A 41 28.03 21.41 -19.77
CA ARG A 41 26.64 21.42 -19.29
C ARG A 41 25.76 20.35 -19.93
N ASP A 42 25.97 20.06 -21.21
CA ASP A 42 25.17 19.07 -21.94
C ASP A 42 25.39 17.65 -21.41
N ALA A 43 26.62 17.30 -21.01
CA ALA A 43 26.90 16.02 -20.38
C ALA A 43 26.24 15.90 -19.00
N ALA A 44 26.24 16.96 -18.19
CA ALA A 44 25.55 16.96 -16.89
C ALA A 44 24.02 16.86 -17.05
N PHE A 45 23.46 17.62 -18.00
CA PHE A 45 22.05 17.53 -18.36
C PHE A 45 21.65 16.10 -18.78
N SER A 46 22.47 15.46 -19.60
CA SER A 46 22.22 14.08 -20.06
C SER A 46 22.14 13.09 -18.89
N LYS A 47 23.01 13.21 -17.88
CA LYS A 47 22.96 12.38 -16.67
C LYS A 47 21.72 12.65 -15.82
N ALA A 48 21.34 13.92 -15.66
CA ALA A 48 20.11 14.29 -14.96
C ALA A 48 18.88 13.73 -15.68
N LEU A 49 18.88 13.77 -17.01
CA LEU A 49 17.81 13.22 -17.85
C LEU A 49 17.68 11.70 -17.70
N GLU A 50 18.77 10.95 -17.59
CA GLU A 50 18.73 9.50 -17.37
C GLU A 50 17.96 9.16 -16.07
N ILE A 51 18.28 9.85 -14.97
CA ILE A 51 17.62 9.63 -13.69
C ILE A 51 16.15 10.06 -13.73
N ALA A 52 15.86 11.23 -14.29
CA ALA A 52 14.49 11.69 -14.46
C ALA A 52 13.66 10.69 -15.30
N SER A 53 14.26 10.13 -16.36
CA SER A 53 13.60 9.14 -17.22
C SER A 53 13.30 7.84 -16.50
N LEU A 54 14.17 7.37 -15.61
CA LEU A 54 13.91 6.21 -14.76
C LEU A 54 12.71 6.45 -13.83
N VAL A 55 12.65 7.63 -13.21
CA VAL A 55 11.53 8.00 -12.32
C VAL A 55 10.21 8.05 -13.11
N ILE A 56 10.18 8.79 -14.22
CA ILE A 56 8.97 8.92 -15.07
C ILE A 56 8.51 7.55 -15.57
N SER A 57 9.43 6.72 -16.06
CA SER A 57 9.10 5.37 -16.53
C SER A 57 8.54 4.50 -15.41
N GLY A 58 9.07 4.63 -14.19
CA GLY A 58 8.55 3.93 -13.01
C GLY A 58 7.14 4.39 -12.64
N GLU A 59 6.87 5.70 -12.67
CA GLU A 59 5.55 6.26 -12.40
C GLU A 59 4.52 5.86 -13.45
N ILE A 60 4.89 5.82 -14.74
CA ILE A 60 4.02 5.29 -15.81
C ILE A 60 3.66 3.84 -15.52
N LYS A 61 4.66 2.97 -15.25
CA LYS A 61 4.41 1.56 -14.93
C LYS A 61 3.50 1.37 -13.72
N LYS A 62 3.67 2.19 -12.67
CA LYS A 62 2.77 2.17 -11.50
C LYS A 62 1.36 2.60 -11.85
N ALA A 63 1.21 3.65 -12.68
CA ALA A 63 -0.10 4.12 -13.13
C ALA A 63 -0.82 3.07 -13.98
N GLU A 64 -0.12 2.44 -14.92
CA GLU A 64 -0.64 1.32 -15.72
C GLU A 64 -1.06 0.15 -14.82
N ALA A 65 -0.20 -0.26 -13.88
CA ALA A 65 -0.50 -1.33 -12.93
C ALA A 65 -1.70 -0.99 -12.03
N LYS A 66 -1.88 0.28 -11.67
CA LYS A 66 -3.04 0.75 -10.89
C LYS A 66 -4.33 0.67 -11.71
N ILE A 67 -4.31 1.08 -12.99
CA ILE A 67 -5.49 1.01 -13.88
C ILE A 67 -5.88 -0.45 -14.10
N GLU A 68 -4.90 -1.30 -14.45
CA GLU A 68 -5.12 -2.72 -14.67
C GLU A 68 -5.60 -3.42 -13.39
N GLY A 69 -4.96 -3.11 -12.26
CA GLY A 69 -5.33 -3.65 -10.97
C GLY A 69 -6.74 -3.25 -10.55
N GLU A 70 -7.13 -2.00 -10.77
CA GLU A 70 -8.47 -1.52 -10.48
C GLU A 70 -9.53 -2.22 -11.34
N ARG A 71 -9.27 -2.42 -12.64
CA ARG A 71 -10.15 -3.19 -13.53
C ARG A 71 -10.32 -4.62 -13.02
N PHE A 72 -9.22 -5.34 -12.80
CA PHE A 72 -9.23 -6.71 -12.32
C PHE A 72 -9.99 -6.86 -11.00
N VAL A 73 -9.74 -5.96 -10.04
CA VAL A 73 -10.37 -6.03 -8.72
C VAL A 73 -11.87 -5.74 -8.81
N ASN A 74 -12.31 -4.79 -9.64
CA ASN A 74 -13.74 -4.55 -9.88
C ASN A 74 -14.43 -5.78 -10.49
N GLU A 75 -13.80 -6.44 -11.47
CA GLU A 75 -14.31 -7.69 -12.03
C GLU A 75 -14.44 -8.79 -10.96
N GLN A 76 -13.43 -8.94 -10.10
CA GLN A 76 -13.47 -9.91 -9.00
C GLN A 76 -14.59 -9.61 -7.98
N ILE A 77 -14.84 -8.32 -7.68
CA ILE A 77 -15.93 -7.90 -6.79
C ILE A 77 -17.28 -8.32 -7.36
N GLU A 78 -17.53 -8.08 -8.66
CA GLU A 78 -18.78 -8.45 -9.32
C GLU A 78 -18.93 -9.97 -9.43
N LEU A 79 -17.87 -10.70 -9.81
CA LEU A 79 -17.87 -12.16 -9.92
C LEU A 79 -18.16 -12.85 -8.57
N GLN A 80 -17.70 -12.26 -7.46
CA GLN A 80 -17.96 -12.77 -6.11
C GLN A 80 -19.27 -12.24 -5.50
N GLY A 81 -20.11 -11.55 -6.28
CA GLY A 81 -21.43 -11.09 -5.84
C GLY A 81 -21.40 -9.97 -4.82
N LYS A 82 -20.41 -9.05 -4.92
CA LYS A 82 -20.20 -7.93 -4.00
C LYS A 82 -20.08 -8.43 -2.54
N PRO A 83 -19.05 -9.18 -2.20
CA PRO A 83 -18.94 -9.80 -0.89
C PRO A 83 -18.54 -8.80 0.21
N ASP A 84 -18.75 -9.15 1.49
CA ASP A 84 -18.19 -8.40 2.63
C ASP A 84 -16.66 -8.55 2.72
N PHE A 85 -16.09 -9.65 2.22
CA PHE A 85 -14.66 -9.81 2.05
C PHE A 85 -14.32 -10.29 0.64
N LEU A 86 -13.30 -9.71 0.02
CA LEU A 86 -12.89 -10.03 -1.35
C LEU A 86 -11.71 -11.01 -1.33
N VAL A 87 -11.74 -12.03 -2.18
CA VAL A 87 -10.62 -12.98 -2.33
C VAL A 87 -9.93 -12.75 -3.67
N LEU A 88 -8.62 -12.49 -3.66
CA LEU A 88 -7.80 -12.35 -4.86
C LEU A 88 -6.79 -13.49 -4.92
N ASP A 89 -6.74 -14.22 -6.04
CA ASP A 89 -5.81 -15.35 -6.22
C ASP A 89 -4.37 -14.93 -6.52
N LYS A 90 -4.13 -13.63 -6.64
CA LYS A 90 -2.82 -13.00 -6.79
C LYS A 90 -2.85 -11.65 -6.09
N TYR A 91 -1.70 -11.20 -5.58
CA TYR A 91 -1.60 -9.82 -5.13
C TYR A 91 -1.87 -8.86 -6.31
N THR A 92 -2.68 -7.85 -6.08
CA THR A 92 -3.01 -6.79 -7.03
C THR A 92 -3.30 -5.54 -6.21
N ALA A 93 -2.86 -4.37 -6.66
CA ALA A 93 -3.15 -3.10 -5.97
C ALA A 93 -4.67 -2.85 -5.95
N TRP A 94 -5.32 -3.20 -4.85
CA TRP A 94 -6.77 -3.32 -4.72
C TRP A 94 -7.43 -2.11 -4.07
N GLU A 95 -6.64 -1.28 -3.39
CA GLU A 95 -7.09 -0.22 -2.49
C GLU A 95 -7.98 0.80 -3.21
N SER A 96 -7.58 1.22 -4.42
CA SER A 96 -8.34 2.17 -5.25
C SER A 96 -9.74 1.64 -5.57
N ALA A 97 -9.83 0.40 -6.07
CA ALA A 97 -11.09 -0.23 -6.44
C ALA A 97 -12.00 -0.43 -5.21
N VAL A 98 -11.44 -0.94 -4.12
CA VAL A 98 -12.19 -1.24 -2.89
C VAL A 98 -12.64 0.03 -2.16
N SER A 99 -11.84 1.11 -2.21
CA SER A 99 -12.25 2.40 -1.64
C SER A 99 -13.54 2.95 -2.27
N LYS A 100 -13.75 2.68 -3.57
CA LYS A 100 -14.98 3.01 -4.33
C LYS A 100 -16.12 2.03 -4.07
N ASN A 101 -15.80 0.76 -3.79
CA ASN A 101 -16.76 -0.29 -3.47
C ASN A 101 -16.92 -0.46 -1.95
N LYS A 102 -17.76 0.39 -1.34
CA LYS A 102 -17.93 0.52 0.12
C LYS A 102 -18.33 -0.77 0.88
N LYS A 103 -18.86 -1.78 0.18
CA LYS A 103 -19.31 -3.03 0.79
C LYS A 103 -18.17 -3.95 1.24
N VAL A 104 -17.05 -3.97 0.53
CA VAL A 104 -15.92 -4.85 0.84
C VAL A 104 -15.18 -4.32 2.07
N LYS A 105 -15.20 -5.03 3.19
CA LYS A 105 -14.57 -4.61 4.45
C LYS A 105 -13.17 -5.19 4.63
N LEU A 106 -12.87 -6.30 3.96
CA LEU A 106 -11.60 -7.04 4.09
C LEU A 106 -11.19 -7.61 2.72
N VAL A 107 -9.90 -7.70 2.46
CA VAL A 107 -9.35 -8.31 1.24
C VAL A 107 -8.35 -9.39 1.61
N ILE A 108 -8.45 -10.54 0.94
CA ILE A 108 -7.59 -11.71 1.08
C ILE A 108 -6.75 -11.84 -0.19
N PHE A 109 -5.43 -12.04 -0.06
CA PHE A 109 -4.53 -12.23 -1.19
C PHE A 109 -3.29 -13.03 -0.79
N PRO A 110 -2.59 -13.72 -1.70
CA PRO A 110 -1.33 -14.37 -1.39
C PRO A 110 -0.22 -13.35 -1.13
N ASP A 111 0.67 -13.65 -0.19
CA ASP A 111 1.89 -12.89 0.03
C ASP A 111 2.78 -12.95 -1.23
N SER A 112 3.48 -11.85 -1.52
CA SER A 112 4.40 -11.76 -2.66
C SER A 112 5.73 -12.47 -2.40
N PHE A 113 6.11 -12.66 -1.12
CA PHE A 113 7.43 -13.19 -0.73
C PHE A 113 7.37 -14.55 -0.06
N SER A 114 6.18 -15.11 0.17
CA SER A 114 6.00 -16.39 0.82
C SER A 114 4.80 -17.15 0.25
N THR A 115 4.58 -18.37 0.72
CA THR A 115 3.38 -19.17 0.37
C THR A 115 2.17 -18.82 1.25
N ASN A 116 2.31 -17.85 2.15
CA ASN A 116 1.26 -17.46 3.07
C ASN A 116 0.18 -16.62 2.36
N TRP A 117 -0.92 -16.43 3.08
CA TRP A 117 -2.06 -15.62 2.69
C TRP A 117 -2.24 -14.48 3.68
N CYS A 118 -2.47 -13.30 3.13
CA CYS A 118 -2.65 -12.07 3.84
C CYS A 118 -4.13 -11.71 3.89
N LEU A 119 -4.52 -11.07 4.99
CA LEU A 119 -5.82 -10.47 5.17
C LEU A 119 -5.59 -9.01 5.55
N GLN A 120 -6.20 -8.09 4.83
CA GLN A 120 -6.05 -6.66 5.10
C GLN A 120 -7.42 -5.98 5.09
N VAL A 121 -7.66 -5.12 6.08
CA VAL A 121 -8.90 -4.37 6.19
C VAL A 121 -8.94 -3.26 5.13
N ALA A 122 -10.13 -3.05 4.58
CA ALA A 122 -10.38 -1.97 3.64
C ALA A 122 -10.58 -0.63 4.36
N ARG A 123 -10.22 0.45 3.68
CA ARG A 123 -10.41 1.83 4.15
C ARG A 123 -11.29 2.60 3.20
N ASP A 124 -12.03 3.56 3.74
CA ASP A 124 -12.83 4.47 2.92
C ASP A 124 -12.03 5.60 2.31
N ASP A 125 -11.04 6.07 3.05
CA ASP A 125 -10.10 7.08 2.65
C ASP A 125 -8.69 6.49 2.76
N LEU A 126 -7.95 6.53 1.65
CA LEU A 126 -6.60 5.96 1.59
C LEU A 126 -5.55 6.91 2.18
N GLU A 127 -5.87 8.20 2.34
CA GLU A 127 -4.98 9.23 2.89
C GLU A 127 -5.11 9.34 4.42
N VAL A 128 -6.21 8.85 5.01
CA VAL A 128 -6.47 8.92 6.45
C VAL A 128 -6.19 7.58 7.13
N PHE A 129 -5.15 7.54 7.97
CA PHE A 129 -4.87 6.39 8.82
C PHE A 129 -5.94 6.21 9.91
N GLY A 130 -6.28 4.96 10.21
CA GLY A 130 -7.25 4.60 11.26
C GLY A 130 -8.72 4.62 10.83
N ASN A 131 -9.01 4.92 9.56
CA ASN A 131 -10.36 4.86 9.00
C ASN A 131 -10.67 3.47 8.40
N ASP A 132 -10.33 2.41 9.15
CA ASP A 132 -10.54 1.02 8.76
C ASP A 132 -12.04 0.66 8.88
N ARG A 133 -12.61 0.05 7.85
CA ARG A 133 -14.05 -0.34 7.81
C ARG A 133 -14.42 -1.41 8.84
N ILE A 134 -13.44 -2.20 9.22
CA ILE A 134 -13.52 -3.23 10.26
C ILE A 134 -12.13 -3.41 10.85
N ASN A 135 -12.03 -4.02 12.02
CA ASN A 135 -10.76 -4.39 12.64
C ASN A 135 -10.81 -5.84 13.10
N PHE A 136 -9.64 -6.49 13.14
CA PHE A 136 -9.49 -7.78 13.80
C PHE A 136 -9.84 -7.67 15.30
N PRO A 137 -10.41 -8.74 15.91
CA PRO A 137 -10.78 -8.77 17.33
C PRO A 137 -9.63 -8.37 18.26
N HIS A 138 -9.94 -7.62 19.32
CA HIS A 138 -8.92 -7.07 20.21
C HIS A 138 -8.03 -8.14 20.85
N ASN A 139 -8.59 -9.29 21.19
CA ASN A 139 -7.84 -10.41 21.77
C ASN A 139 -6.92 -11.13 20.76
N TRP A 140 -6.99 -10.84 19.46
CA TRP A 140 -6.06 -11.40 18.46
C TRP A 140 -4.86 -10.50 18.21
N ARG A 141 -5.01 -9.19 18.45
CA ARG A 141 -4.06 -8.16 18.06
C ARG A 141 -2.72 -8.33 18.76
N GLY A 142 -1.64 -8.37 17.97
CA GLY A 142 -0.28 -8.53 18.47
C GLY A 142 0.12 -9.98 18.76
N LEU A 143 -0.81 -10.94 18.62
CA LEU A 143 -0.48 -12.37 18.78
C LEU A 143 0.15 -12.93 17.50
N SER A 144 0.98 -13.94 17.67
CA SER A 144 1.59 -14.71 16.58
C SER A 144 1.58 -16.22 16.87
N ASP A 145 1.77 -16.99 15.80
CA ASP A 145 1.95 -18.43 15.77
C ASP A 145 0.96 -19.18 16.70
N HIS A 146 1.49 -19.91 17.68
CA HIS A 146 0.72 -20.77 18.56
C HIS A 146 -0.33 -20.01 19.38
N GLU A 147 -0.01 -18.83 19.91
CA GLU A 147 -0.95 -18.03 20.72
C GLU A 147 -2.13 -17.53 19.87
N LEU A 148 -1.83 -17.05 18.66
CA LEU A 148 -2.86 -16.63 17.72
C LEU A 148 -3.70 -17.83 17.27
N ALA A 149 -3.07 -18.95 16.94
CA ALA A 149 -3.76 -20.16 16.49
C ALA A 149 -4.72 -20.70 17.56
N LEU A 150 -4.32 -20.72 18.83
CA LEU A 150 -5.18 -21.09 19.95
C LEU A 150 -6.35 -20.12 20.12
N THR A 151 -6.08 -18.82 20.11
CA THR A 151 -7.09 -17.77 20.35
C THR A 151 -8.12 -17.71 19.23
N THR A 152 -7.66 -17.82 17.99
CA THR A 152 -8.51 -17.81 16.78
C THR A 152 -9.16 -19.15 16.53
N GLN A 153 -8.65 -20.24 17.11
CA GLN A 153 -8.96 -21.63 16.74
C GLN A 153 -8.71 -21.90 15.25
N ILE A 154 -7.67 -21.30 14.68
CA ILE A 154 -7.22 -21.49 13.30
C ILE A 154 -5.77 -21.94 13.35
N PRO A 155 -5.48 -23.25 13.21
CA PRO A 155 -4.12 -23.79 13.34
C PRO A 155 -3.08 -23.16 12.41
N ASP A 156 -3.54 -22.66 11.26
CA ASP A 156 -2.73 -22.01 10.24
C ASP A 156 -2.55 -20.50 10.45
N ALA A 157 -3.01 -19.95 11.56
CA ALA A 157 -2.80 -18.53 11.87
C ALA A 157 -1.31 -18.26 12.19
N VAL A 158 -0.76 -17.21 11.59
CA VAL A 158 0.67 -16.87 11.70
C VAL A 158 0.87 -15.59 12.50
N PHE A 159 0.13 -14.53 12.19
CA PHE A 159 0.32 -13.23 12.85
C PHE A 159 -0.90 -12.34 12.69
N CYS A 160 -1.20 -11.51 13.69
CA CYS A 160 -2.17 -10.42 13.61
C CYS A 160 -1.53 -9.12 14.10
N HIS A 161 -1.57 -8.07 13.28
CA HIS A 161 -1.00 -6.77 13.62
C HIS A 161 -1.65 -6.17 14.88
N ALA A 162 -0.86 -5.52 15.73
CA ALA A 162 -1.32 -4.95 17.01
C ALA A 162 -2.42 -3.88 16.84
N SER A 163 -2.39 -3.13 15.75
CA SER A 163 -3.46 -2.17 15.41
C SER A 163 -4.74 -2.84 14.86
N GLY A 164 -4.70 -4.13 14.50
CA GLY A 164 -5.86 -4.88 14.04
C GLY A 164 -6.30 -4.62 12.60
N PHE A 165 -5.41 -4.15 11.71
CA PHE A 165 -5.74 -3.91 10.29
C PHE A 165 -5.22 -5.01 9.34
N TYR A 166 -4.37 -5.92 9.82
CA TYR A 166 -3.68 -6.90 8.98
C TYR A 166 -3.44 -8.21 9.73
N ALA A 167 -3.57 -9.33 9.03
CA ALA A 167 -3.23 -10.66 9.53
C ALA A 167 -2.63 -11.54 8.44
N VAL A 168 -1.91 -12.58 8.86
CA VAL A 168 -1.25 -13.57 8.00
C VAL A 168 -1.65 -14.97 8.46
N VAL A 169 -1.91 -15.84 7.50
CA VAL A 169 -2.21 -17.26 7.70
C VAL A 169 -1.49 -18.09 6.64
N LYS A 170 -1.36 -19.40 6.84
CA LYS A 170 -0.63 -20.27 5.90
C LYS A 170 -1.40 -20.59 4.62
N THR A 171 -2.73 -20.67 4.70
CA THR A 171 -3.56 -21.20 3.61
C THR A 171 -4.72 -20.29 3.24
N LYS A 172 -5.15 -20.32 1.97
CA LYS A 172 -6.34 -19.61 1.49
C LYS A 172 -7.58 -19.94 2.33
N GLN A 173 -7.76 -21.22 2.67
CA GLN A 173 -8.91 -21.68 3.44
C GLN A 173 -8.91 -21.14 4.87
N ALA A 174 -7.73 -21.07 5.50
CA ALA A 174 -7.57 -20.43 6.79
C ALA A 174 -7.90 -18.93 6.71
N ALA A 175 -7.52 -18.26 5.61
CA ALA A 175 -7.80 -16.84 5.41
C ALA A 175 -9.32 -16.59 5.28
N ILE A 176 -10.00 -17.40 4.48
CA ILE A 176 -11.47 -17.32 4.33
C ILE A 176 -12.18 -17.58 5.67
N THR A 177 -11.69 -18.56 6.44
CA THR A 177 -12.24 -18.87 7.77
C THR A 177 -12.05 -17.72 8.74
N MET A 178 -10.84 -17.15 8.78
CA MET A 178 -10.51 -16.02 9.63
C MET A 178 -11.33 -14.77 9.26
N ALA A 179 -11.41 -14.43 7.98
CA ALA A 179 -12.24 -13.34 7.47
C ALA A 179 -13.70 -13.49 7.88
N SER A 180 -14.25 -14.70 7.73
CA SER A 180 -15.64 -14.99 8.12
C SER A 180 -15.90 -14.79 9.61
N LYS A 181 -14.91 -15.08 10.47
CA LYS A 181 -14.99 -14.78 11.91
C LYS A 181 -14.95 -13.28 12.17
N VAL A 182 -14.00 -12.56 11.55
CA VAL A 182 -13.86 -11.10 11.69
C VAL A 182 -15.14 -10.38 11.27
N ILE A 183 -15.71 -10.71 10.11
CA ILE A 183 -16.96 -10.09 9.63
C ILE A 183 -18.13 -10.35 10.59
N ARG A 184 -18.18 -11.53 11.22
CA ARG A 184 -19.25 -11.87 12.17
C ARG A 184 -19.12 -11.15 13.51
N GLU A 185 -17.89 -10.96 13.99
CA GLU A 185 -17.60 -10.32 15.29
C GLU A 185 -17.54 -8.79 15.21
N GLY A 186 -17.33 -8.22 14.02
CA GLY A 186 -17.30 -6.77 13.78
C GLY A 186 -18.61 -6.18 13.24
N LEU A 187 -19.69 -6.95 13.21
CA LEU A 187 -21.08 -6.47 13.08
C LEU A 187 -21.69 -6.25 14.47
#